data_AF-A0A2H0H1S1-F1
#
_entry.id   AF-A0A2H0H1S1-F1
#
_cell.length_a   1.000
_cell.length_b   1.000
_cell.length_c   1.000
_cell.angle_alpha   90.00
_cell.angle_beta   90.00
_cell.angle_gamma   90.00
#
_symmetry.space_group_name_H-M   'P 1'
#
loop_
_entity.id
_entity.type
_entity.pdbx_description
1 polymer ?
#
loop_
_entity_poly.entity_id
_entity_poly.type
_entity_poly.pdbx_seq_one_letter_code
_entity_poly.pdbx_strand_id
1 'polypeptide(L)'
;KYPSYVQDIMGPLFFDYGFGPFRWVCTSGKPEDLEMTDLIACEVLEKLINSSPEDVRSQMADNIQWIKGAKQNKLVVGSQARILYADAIGRIKIAEAFNKAIADGKISGPVVLGRDHHDVSGTDSPFRETSNIYDGSSFTADMAIQNVIGDSFRGATWVSIHNGGGVGWGEVINGGFGMLLDGSKEADKRLKNMLFWDVNNGISRRSWARNEGAVKAISRAMLENPNLKVTLPHLVDENLFGNLL
;
A
#
# COMPACT_ATOMS: atom_id res chain seq x y z
N LYS A 1 25.73 -13.74 -9.41
CA LYS A 1 24.45 -13.74 -8.66
C LYS A 1 23.96 -12.30 -8.64
N TYR A 2 22.80 -12.01 -9.19
CA TYR A 2 22.21 -10.67 -9.24
C TYR A 2 21.06 -10.60 -8.22
N PRO A 3 20.84 -9.46 -7.55
CA PRO A 3 19.68 -9.30 -6.68
C PRO A 3 18.40 -9.43 -7.53
N SER A 4 17.32 -9.93 -6.91
CA SER A 4 16.02 -9.91 -7.58
C SER A 4 15.49 -8.48 -7.69
N TYR A 5 14.54 -8.25 -8.60
CA TYR A 5 13.88 -6.93 -8.71
C TYR A 5 13.18 -6.52 -7.40
N VAL A 6 12.77 -7.47 -6.54
CA VAL A 6 12.21 -7.10 -5.24
C VAL A 6 13.28 -6.67 -4.25
N GLN A 7 14.42 -7.36 -4.26
CA GLN A 7 15.53 -7.02 -3.36
C GLN A 7 16.16 -5.67 -3.69
N ASP A 8 16.23 -5.32 -4.98
CA ASP A 8 16.95 -4.14 -5.45
C ASP A 8 16.04 -2.93 -5.70
N ILE A 9 14.78 -3.18 -6.12
CA ILE A 9 13.85 -2.12 -6.54
C ILE A 9 12.61 -2.08 -5.65
N MET A 10 11.77 -3.13 -5.65
CA MET A 10 10.46 -3.04 -5.01
C MET A 10 10.54 -2.85 -3.49
N GLY A 11 11.40 -3.58 -2.81
CA GLY A 11 11.62 -3.43 -1.37
C GLY A 11 12.12 -2.03 -1.04
N PRO A 12 13.34 -1.66 -1.47
CA PRO A 12 13.97 -0.40 -1.10
C PRO A 12 13.25 0.85 -1.59
N LEU A 13 12.70 0.83 -2.81
CA LEU A 13 12.14 2.03 -3.44
C LEU A 13 10.62 2.16 -3.28
N PHE A 14 9.89 1.08 -2.98
CA PHE A 14 8.43 1.12 -2.90
C PHE A 14 7.91 0.64 -1.54
N PHE A 15 8.10 -0.63 -1.20
CA PHE A 15 7.49 -1.23 -0.01
C PHE A 15 8.00 -0.62 1.28
N ASP A 16 9.29 -0.30 1.37
CA ASP A 16 9.86 0.34 2.55
C ASP A 16 9.25 1.74 2.78
N TYR A 17 8.72 2.39 1.74
CA TYR A 17 8.02 3.67 1.83
C TYR A 17 6.49 3.54 1.82
N GLY A 18 5.96 2.31 1.83
CA GLY A 18 4.52 2.05 1.81
C GLY A 18 3.85 2.12 0.44
N PHE A 19 4.59 2.40 -0.63
CA PHE A 19 4.05 2.34 -1.98
C PHE A 19 3.74 0.90 -2.35
N GLY A 20 2.54 0.71 -2.87
CA GLY A 20 2.09 -0.58 -3.34
C GLY A 20 0.75 -0.46 -4.06
N PRO A 21 0.21 -1.58 -4.56
CA PRO A 21 -0.95 -1.58 -5.44
C PRO A 21 -2.16 -0.97 -4.72
N PHE A 22 -2.69 0.10 -5.29
CA PHE A 22 -3.96 0.70 -4.91
C PHE A 22 -4.92 0.58 -6.09
N ARG A 23 -5.99 -0.19 -5.90
CA ARG A 23 -6.92 -0.57 -6.95
C ARG A 23 -8.32 -0.10 -6.59
N TRP A 24 -9.11 0.18 -7.62
CA TRP A 24 -10.52 0.40 -7.43
C TRP A 24 -11.36 -0.08 -8.61
N VAL A 25 -12.65 -0.29 -8.33
CA VAL A 25 -13.67 -0.67 -9.29
C VAL A 25 -14.89 0.24 -9.13
N CYS A 26 -15.35 0.83 -10.23
CA CYS A 26 -16.59 1.61 -10.26
C CYS A 26 -17.77 0.65 -10.39
N THR A 27 -18.60 0.55 -9.35
CA THR A 27 -19.72 -0.43 -9.30
C THR A 27 -20.86 -0.10 -10.27
N SER A 28 -20.91 1.14 -10.78
CA SER A 28 -21.84 1.55 -11.82
C SER A 28 -21.59 0.88 -13.17
N GLY A 29 -20.38 0.35 -13.40
CA GLY A 29 -19.97 -0.22 -14.68
C GLY A 29 -19.79 0.82 -15.80
N LYS A 30 -19.90 2.11 -15.50
CA LYS A 30 -19.83 3.21 -16.48
C LYS A 30 -18.39 3.66 -16.74
N PRO A 31 -17.93 3.74 -18.01
CA PRO A 31 -16.63 4.31 -18.33
C PRO A 31 -16.43 5.74 -17.81
N GLU A 32 -17.50 6.55 -17.77
CA GLU A 32 -17.46 7.94 -17.31
C GLU A 32 -17.06 8.05 -15.83
N ASP A 33 -17.51 7.10 -14.99
CA ASP A 33 -17.11 7.05 -13.59
C ASP A 33 -15.63 6.68 -13.45
N LEU A 34 -15.12 5.79 -14.32
CA LEU A 34 -13.70 5.47 -14.34
C LEU A 34 -12.85 6.67 -14.75
N GLU A 35 -13.28 7.41 -15.78
CA GLU A 35 -12.62 8.64 -16.21
C GLU A 35 -12.61 9.71 -15.09
N MET A 36 -13.72 9.84 -14.36
CA MET A 36 -13.80 10.74 -13.21
C MET A 36 -12.85 10.30 -12.08
N THR A 37 -12.77 9.00 -11.79
CA THR A 37 -11.81 8.50 -10.79
C THR A 37 -10.35 8.67 -11.24
N ASP A 38 -10.03 8.48 -12.52
CA ASP A 38 -8.70 8.72 -13.07
C ASP A 38 -8.29 10.20 -12.90
N LEU A 39 -9.21 11.12 -13.20
CA LEU A 39 -9.02 12.56 -13.01
C LEU A 39 -8.76 12.91 -11.54
N ILE A 40 -9.64 12.45 -10.64
CA ILE A 40 -9.52 12.72 -9.20
C ILE A 40 -8.20 12.16 -8.64
N ALA A 41 -7.84 10.93 -9.00
CA ALA A 41 -6.59 10.32 -8.55
C ALA A 41 -5.37 11.10 -9.04
N CYS A 42 -5.37 11.51 -10.32
CA CYS A 42 -4.32 12.35 -10.89
C CYS A 42 -4.19 13.69 -10.12
N GLU A 43 -5.29 14.41 -9.92
CA GLU A 43 -5.27 15.69 -9.22
C GLU A 43 -4.78 15.57 -7.78
N VAL A 44 -5.15 14.48 -7.07
CA VAL A 44 -4.68 14.23 -5.71
C VAL A 44 -3.17 14.00 -5.70
N LEU A 45 -2.65 13.14 -6.58
CA LEU A 45 -1.21 12.86 -6.66
C LEU A 45 -0.40 14.09 -7.07
N GLU A 46 -0.88 14.88 -8.04
CA GLU A 46 -0.24 16.13 -8.47
C GLU A 46 -0.21 17.19 -7.37
N LYS A 47 -1.19 17.20 -6.45
CA LYS A 47 -1.14 18.06 -5.27
C LYS A 47 -0.12 17.54 -4.27
N LEU A 48 -0.15 16.24 -3.97
CA LEU A 48 0.70 15.60 -2.96
C LEU A 48 2.19 15.65 -3.32
N ILE A 49 2.56 15.51 -4.60
CA ILE A 49 3.97 15.52 -5.01
C ILE A 49 4.69 16.84 -4.64
N ASN A 50 3.96 17.96 -4.56
CA ASN A 50 4.56 19.26 -4.22
C ASN A 50 5.09 19.32 -2.79
N SER A 51 4.41 18.65 -1.85
CA SER A 51 4.81 18.53 -0.44
C SER A 51 5.47 17.19 -0.12
N SER A 52 5.63 16.31 -1.11
CA SER A 52 6.22 14.99 -0.90
C SER A 52 7.71 15.10 -0.58
N PRO A 53 8.22 14.30 0.37
CA PRO A 53 9.64 14.18 0.63
C PRO A 53 10.42 13.71 -0.62
N GLU A 54 11.68 14.14 -0.74
CA GLU A 54 12.50 13.87 -1.93
C GLU A 54 12.64 12.37 -2.24
N ASP A 55 12.74 11.55 -1.19
CA ASP A 55 12.94 10.09 -1.28
C ASP A 55 11.74 9.32 -1.86
N VAL A 56 10.57 9.96 -2.02
CA VAL A 56 9.36 9.35 -2.59
C VAL A 56 8.84 10.06 -3.85
N ARG A 57 9.49 11.16 -4.28
CA ARG A 57 9.02 11.97 -5.41
C ARG A 57 9.03 11.22 -6.73
N SER A 58 10.01 10.34 -6.96
CA SER A 58 10.07 9.54 -8.18
C SER A 58 8.89 8.58 -8.28
N GLN A 59 8.55 7.86 -7.19
CA GLN A 59 7.41 6.96 -7.16
C GLN A 59 6.11 7.73 -7.41
N MET A 60 5.96 8.93 -6.85
CA MET A 60 4.82 9.81 -7.14
C MET A 60 4.76 10.21 -8.62
N ALA A 61 5.90 10.63 -9.19
CA ALA A 61 5.98 11.05 -10.59
C ALA A 61 5.63 9.90 -11.55
N ASP A 62 6.13 8.69 -11.29
CA ASP A 62 5.84 7.48 -12.07
C ASP A 62 4.33 7.20 -12.10
N ASN A 63 3.66 7.31 -10.95
CA ASN A 63 2.24 7.04 -10.83
C ASN A 63 1.35 8.15 -11.43
N ILE A 64 1.80 9.41 -11.38
CA ILE A 64 1.15 10.53 -12.07
C ILE A 64 1.26 10.34 -13.59
N GLN A 65 2.45 10.00 -14.08
CA GLN A 65 2.67 9.74 -15.51
C GLN A 65 1.80 8.57 -15.99
N TRP A 66 1.75 7.50 -15.20
CA TRP A 66 0.91 6.34 -15.47
C TRP A 66 -0.58 6.72 -15.57
N ILE A 67 -1.15 7.38 -14.55
CA ILE A 67 -2.60 7.65 -14.52
C ILE A 67 -3.04 8.59 -15.65
N LYS A 68 -2.19 9.55 -16.05
CA LYS A 68 -2.41 10.43 -17.22
C LYS A 68 -2.47 9.65 -18.54
N GLY A 69 -1.71 8.57 -18.64
CA GLY A 69 -1.61 7.69 -19.81
C GLY A 69 -2.53 6.47 -19.78
N ALA A 70 -3.18 6.17 -18.64
CA ALA A 70 -3.80 4.87 -18.43
C ALA A 70 -5.03 4.63 -19.31
N LYS A 71 -5.78 5.69 -19.65
CA LYS A 71 -6.95 5.63 -20.55
C LYS A 71 -6.53 5.33 -21.99
N GLN A 72 -5.47 5.96 -22.49
CA GLN A 72 -4.99 5.84 -23.87
C GLN A 72 -4.50 4.42 -24.17
N ASN A 73 -4.01 3.70 -23.15
CA ASN A 73 -3.54 2.32 -23.28
C ASN A 73 -4.65 1.26 -23.40
N LYS A 74 -5.93 1.62 -23.18
CA LYS A 74 -7.10 0.73 -23.36
C LYS A 74 -6.99 -0.64 -22.66
N LEU A 75 -6.51 -0.63 -21.41
CA LEU A 75 -6.25 -1.86 -20.63
C LEU A 75 -7.46 -2.41 -19.86
N VAL A 76 -8.62 -1.77 -19.97
CA VAL A 76 -9.82 -2.17 -19.24
C VAL A 76 -10.44 -3.40 -19.91
N VAL A 77 -10.61 -4.47 -19.14
CA VAL A 77 -11.33 -5.70 -19.53
C VAL A 77 -12.32 -6.05 -18.43
N GLY A 78 -13.60 -6.19 -18.77
CA GLY A 78 -14.67 -6.48 -17.81
C GLY A 78 -15.07 -5.25 -17.00
N SER A 79 -14.84 -5.27 -15.68
CA SER A 79 -15.23 -4.19 -14.78
C SER A 79 -14.46 -2.90 -15.04
N GLN A 80 -15.12 -1.76 -14.86
CA GLN A 80 -14.48 -0.44 -14.92
C GLN A 80 -13.56 -0.25 -13.72
N ALA A 81 -12.28 -0.56 -13.92
CA ALA A 81 -11.30 -0.66 -12.85
C ALA A 81 -9.97 0.00 -13.24
N ARG A 82 -9.25 0.48 -12.24
CA ARG A 82 -7.91 1.06 -12.38
C ARG A 82 -7.02 0.62 -11.22
N ILE A 83 -5.72 0.69 -11.46
CA ILE A 83 -4.67 0.47 -10.48
C ILE A 83 -3.62 1.57 -10.64
N LEU A 84 -2.99 1.95 -9.54
CA LEU A 84 -1.71 2.67 -9.48
C LEU A 84 -1.01 2.28 -8.17
N TYR A 85 0.20 2.78 -7.94
CA TYR A 85 0.88 2.65 -6.66
C TYR A 85 0.75 3.94 -5.84
N ALA A 86 0.46 3.79 -4.55
CA ALA A 86 0.37 4.91 -3.61
C ALA A 86 0.79 4.45 -2.21
N ASP A 87 1.38 5.39 -1.45
CA ASP A 87 1.69 5.24 -0.03
C ASP A 87 0.47 5.48 0.86
N ALA A 88 0.64 5.48 2.19
CA ALA A 88 -0.46 5.63 3.13
C ALA A 88 -1.27 6.91 2.89
N ILE A 89 -0.58 8.04 2.70
CA ILE A 89 -1.22 9.35 2.50
C ILE A 89 -1.92 9.38 1.15
N GLY A 90 -1.27 8.91 0.08
CA GLY A 90 -1.85 8.83 -1.25
C GLY A 90 -3.12 7.99 -1.28
N ARG A 91 -3.09 6.77 -0.71
CA ARG A 91 -4.26 5.88 -0.64
C ARG A 91 -5.42 6.54 0.10
N ILE A 92 -5.16 7.11 1.28
CA ILE A 92 -6.20 7.77 2.09
C ILE A 92 -6.79 8.96 1.34
N LYS A 93 -5.95 9.83 0.77
CA LYS A 93 -6.42 11.06 0.10
C LYS A 93 -7.21 10.79 -1.17
N ILE A 94 -6.81 9.79 -1.96
CA ILE A 94 -7.57 9.36 -3.13
C ILE A 94 -8.92 8.76 -2.68
N ALA A 95 -8.91 7.89 -1.68
CA ALA A 95 -10.14 7.30 -1.14
C ALA A 95 -11.12 8.33 -0.55
N GLU A 96 -10.63 9.31 0.21
CA GLU A 96 -11.42 10.46 0.69
C GLU A 96 -12.05 11.22 -0.48
N ALA A 97 -11.27 11.51 -1.53
CA ALA A 97 -11.73 12.26 -2.68
C ALA A 97 -12.78 11.48 -3.51
N PHE A 98 -12.61 10.16 -3.68
CA PHE A 98 -13.61 9.30 -4.29
C PHE A 98 -14.89 9.28 -3.47
N ASN A 99 -14.80 9.04 -2.17
CA ASN A 99 -15.96 9.00 -1.30
C ASN A 99 -16.73 10.34 -1.34
N LYS A 100 -16.01 11.46 -1.32
CA LYS A 100 -16.62 12.78 -1.50
C LYS A 100 -17.29 12.94 -2.87
N ALA A 101 -16.64 12.51 -3.95
CA ALA A 101 -17.19 12.63 -5.29
C ALA A 101 -18.45 11.78 -5.51
N ILE A 102 -18.55 10.63 -4.82
CA ILE A 102 -19.78 9.81 -4.77
C ILE A 102 -20.88 10.56 -4.03
N ALA A 103 -20.57 11.12 -2.84
CA ALA A 103 -21.54 11.90 -2.06
C ALA A 103 -22.05 13.14 -2.82
N ASP A 104 -21.18 13.79 -3.59
CA ASP A 104 -21.50 14.95 -4.42
C ASP A 104 -22.20 14.56 -5.75
N GLY A 105 -22.37 13.27 -6.05
CA GLY A 105 -22.99 12.77 -7.28
C GLY A 105 -22.13 12.93 -8.56
N LYS A 106 -20.84 13.25 -8.42
CA LYS A 106 -19.89 13.35 -9.55
C LYS A 106 -19.45 11.98 -10.06
N ILE A 107 -19.38 11.00 -9.16
CA ILE A 107 -19.27 9.58 -9.49
C ILE A 107 -20.65 8.98 -9.26
N SER A 108 -21.22 8.34 -10.27
CA SER A 108 -22.64 7.99 -10.29
C SER A 108 -23.01 6.78 -9.43
N GLY A 109 -22.05 6.05 -8.89
CA GLY A 109 -22.28 4.94 -7.98
C GLY A 109 -21.08 4.65 -7.06
N PRO A 110 -21.24 3.70 -6.11
CA PRO A 110 -20.18 3.32 -5.19
C PRO A 110 -18.89 2.87 -5.89
N VAL A 111 -17.76 3.03 -5.20
CA VAL A 111 -16.45 2.55 -5.66
C VAL A 111 -15.92 1.53 -4.66
N VAL A 112 -15.49 0.37 -5.14
CA VAL A 112 -14.82 -0.64 -4.31
C VAL A 112 -13.33 -0.44 -4.43
N LEU A 113 -12.67 -0.12 -3.32
CA LEU A 113 -11.22 -0.18 -3.18
C LEU A 113 -10.75 -1.61 -2.95
N GLY A 114 -9.53 -1.89 -3.36
CA GLY A 114 -8.82 -3.12 -3.00
C GLY A 114 -7.37 -3.03 -3.45
N ARG A 115 -6.70 -4.18 -3.46
CA ARG A 115 -5.31 -4.30 -3.93
C ARG A 115 -4.97 -5.73 -4.31
N ASP A 116 -3.87 -5.89 -5.04
CA ASP A 116 -3.21 -7.19 -5.09
C ASP A 116 -2.54 -7.48 -3.73
N HIS A 117 -2.18 -8.73 -3.48
CA HIS A 117 -1.48 -9.10 -2.25
C HIS A 117 0.03 -8.77 -2.33
N HIS A 118 0.57 -8.47 -3.52
CA HIS A 118 1.93 -7.95 -3.71
C HIS A 118 2.07 -6.51 -3.19
N ASP A 119 2.09 -6.36 -1.86
CA ASP A 119 2.03 -5.08 -1.16
C ASP A 119 2.92 -5.06 0.09
N VAL A 120 3.11 -3.87 0.66
CA VAL A 120 3.98 -3.59 1.81
C VAL A 120 3.72 -4.49 3.03
N SER A 121 2.45 -4.75 3.37
CA SER A 121 2.05 -5.42 4.62
C SER A 121 1.31 -6.74 4.42
N GLY A 122 0.68 -6.91 3.26
CA GLY A 122 -0.27 -8.00 3.04
C GLY A 122 0.40 -9.37 2.90
N THR A 123 1.71 -9.45 2.66
CA THR A 123 2.35 -10.71 2.26
C THR A 123 3.70 -10.93 2.92
N ASP A 124 3.85 -12.09 3.54
CA ASP A 124 5.13 -12.65 3.96
C ASP A 124 5.56 -13.73 2.95
N SER A 125 6.65 -13.47 2.24
CA SER A 125 7.16 -14.31 1.15
C SER A 125 8.68 -14.16 1.05
N PRO A 126 9.47 -15.08 1.64
CA PRO A 126 10.93 -14.96 1.70
C PRO A 126 11.59 -14.94 0.32
N PHE A 127 10.89 -15.43 -0.71
CA PHE A 127 11.37 -15.48 -2.09
C PHE A 127 10.90 -14.30 -2.95
N ARG A 128 10.05 -13.41 -2.40
CA ARG A 128 9.54 -12.25 -3.13
C ARG A 128 9.31 -11.07 -2.19
N GLU A 129 8.10 -10.83 -1.69
CA GLU A 129 7.73 -9.60 -0.97
C GLU A 129 8.59 -9.26 0.26
N THR A 130 9.08 -10.26 0.98
CA THR A 130 9.96 -10.09 2.16
C THR A 130 11.39 -10.54 1.88
N SER A 131 11.78 -10.68 0.61
CA SER A 131 13.13 -11.12 0.22
C SER A 131 14.23 -10.09 0.51
N ASN A 132 13.89 -8.82 0.78
CA ASN A 132 14.81 -7.78 1.24
C ASN A 132 14.90 -7.68 2.78
N ILE A 133 14.35 -8.65 3.52
CA ILE A 133 14.38 -8.70 4.99
C ILE A 133 15.49 -9.65 5.44
N TYR A 134 16.48 -9.11 6.16
CA TYR A 134 17.73 -9.82 6.49
C TYR A 134 17.95 -10.08 7.99
N ASP A 135 16.98 -9.77 8.84
CA ASP A 135 17.02 -10.10 10.29
C ASP A 135 16.62 -11.55 10.59
N GLY A 136 16.39 -12.36 9.55
CA GLY A 136 15.92 -13.75 9.65
C GLY A 136 14.39 -13.89 9.68
N SER A 137 13.65 -12.79 9.84
CA SER A 137 12.19 -12.83 9.96
C SER A 137 11.46 -12.98 8.62
N SER A 138 12.17 -13.01 7.48
CA SER A 138 11.56 -13.17 6.15
C SER A 138 10.74 -14.46 5.99
N PHE A 139 11.05 -15.48 6.80
CA PHE A 139 10.39 -16.80 6.82
C PHE A 139 9.19 -16.87 7.77
N THR A 140 8.90 -15.83 8.56
CA THR A 140 7.71 -15.82 9.43
C THR A 140 6.48 -15.34 8.65
N ALA A 141 5.29 -15.49 9.24
CA ALA A 141 4.02 -15.09 8.61
C ALA A 141 3.22 -14.09 9.46
N ASP A 142 3.85 -13.53 10.50
CA ASP A 142 3.17 -12.68 11.48
C ASP A 142 2.60 -11.41 10.85
N MET A 143 3.34 -10.78 9.92
CA MET A 143 2.93 -9.51 9.32
C MET A 143 1.65 -9.68 8.51
N ALA A 144 1.58 -10.70 7.65
CA ALA A 144 0.41 -10.98 6.82
C ALA A 144 -0.82 -11.34 7.67
N ILE A 145 -0.65 -12.16 8.72
CA ILE A 145 -1.74 -12.55 9.64
C ILE A 145 -2.21 -11.35 10.47
N GLN A 146 -1.29 -10.54 11.02
CA GLN A 146 -1.65 -9.33 11.73
C GLN A 146 -2.36 -8.33 10.81
N ASN A 147 -1.93 -8.22 9.55
CA ASN A 147 -2.52 -7.28 8.60
C ASN A 147 -4.00 -7.57 8.39
N VAL A 148 -4.32 -8.79 7.97
CA VAL A 148 -5.71 -9.19 7.66
C VAL A 148 -6.62 -9.11 8.88
N ILE A 149 -6.11 -9.47 10.07
CA ILE A 149 -6.83 -9.32 11.33
C ILE A 149 -7.09 -7.84 11.61
N GLY A 150 -6.06 -7.01 11.53
CA GLY A 150 -6.19 -5.58 11.80
C GLY A 150 -7.07 -4.82 10.81
N ASP A 151 -7.11 -5.24 9.55
CA ASP A 151 -8.03 -4.73 8.52
C ASP A 151 -9.49 -5.04 8.87
N SER A 152 -9.75 -6.27 9.36
CA SER A 152 -11.09 -6.81 9.60
C SER A 152 -11.91 -5.99 10.61
N PHE A 153 -11.27 -5.41 11.63
CA PHE A 153 -11.92 -4.59 12.64
C PHE A 153 -11.67 -3.09 12.48
N ARG A 154 -11.05 -2.65 11.38
CA ARG A 154 -10.85 -1.24 11.04
C ARG A 154 -11.75 -0.73 9.92
N GLY A 155 -12.59 -1.60 9.37
CA GLY A 155 -13.68 -1.20 8.48
C GLY A 155 -13.55 -1.65 7.02
N ALA A 156 -12.68 -2.63 6.74
CA ALA A 156 -12.75 -3.36 5.48
C ALA A 156 -14.17 -3.94 5.28
N THR A 157 -14.69 -3.94 4.06
CA THR A 157 -15.97 -4.58 3.74
C THR A 157 -15.82 -6.11 3.74
N TRP A 158 -14.67 -6.60 3.28
CA TRP A 158 -14.22 -7.97 3.46
C TRP A 158 -12.70 -8.03 3.52
N VAL A 159 -12.20 -9.14 4.05
CA VAL A 159 -10.77 -9.46 4.11
C VAL A 159 -10.53 -10.88 3.58
N SER A 160 -9.32 -11.16 3.11
CA SER A 160 -8.93 -12.47 2.62
C SER A 160 -7.53 -12.84 3.13
N ILE A 161 -7.31 -14.12 3.38
CA ILE A 161 -6.01 -14.70 3.69
C ILE A 161 -5.81 -15.97 2.87
N HIS A 162 -4.71 -16.05 2.14
CA HIS A 162 -4.41 -17.14 1.22
C HIS A 162 -3.05 -17.78 1.54
N ASN A 163 -2.89 -19.02 1.07
CA ASN A 163 -1.64 -19.76 1.07
C ASN A 163 -1.18 -19.93 -0.38
N GLY A 164 0.03 -19.47 -0.69
CA GLY A 164 0.69 -19.77 -1.96
C GLY A 164 0.58 -18.73 -3.07
N GLY A 165 0.05 -17.53 -2.79
CA GLY A 165 -0.06 -16.49 -3.80
C GLY A 165 1.29 -16.02 -4.33
N GLY A 166 1.52 -16.25 -5.62
CA GLY A 166 2.67 -15.72 -6.34
C GLY A 166 3.87 -16.64 -6.45
N VAL A 167 4.40 -17.14 -5.34
CA VAL A 167 5.58 -18.05 -5.33
C VAL A 167 5.23 -19.53 -5.17
N GLY A 168 3.96 -19.87 -4.93
CA GLY A 168 3.47 -21.24 -4.88
C GLY A 168 3.11 -21.73 -3.48
N TRP A 169 2.33 -22.80 -3.44
CA TRP A 169 1.75 -23.37 -2.21
C TRP A 169 2.81 -23.70 -1.15
N GLY A 170 2.60 -23.22 0.08
CA GLY A 170 3.49 -23.47 1.23
C GLY A 170 4.65 -22.48 1.37
N GLU A 171 4.92 -21.67 0.34
CA GLU A 171 6.07 -20.75 0.31
C GLU A 171 5.72 -19.30 0.72
N VAL A 172 4.44 -19.01 0.93
CA VAL A 172 3.94 -17.65 1.16
C VAL A 172 2.59 -17.64 1.85
N ILE A 173 2.42 -16.69 2.78
CA ILE A 173 1.13 -16.32 3.36
C ILE A 173 0.80 -14.90 2.91
N ASN A 174 -0.34 -14.73 2.24
CA ASN A 174 -0.67 -13.47 1.57
C ASN A 174 -2.16 -13.11 1.75
N GLY A 175 -2.42 -11.90 2.24
CA GLY A 175 -3.74 -11.36 2.54
C GLY A 175 -4.06 -10.06 1.80
N GLY A 176 -5.36 -9.77 1.75
CA GLY A 176 -5.90 -8.61 1.06
C GLY A 176 -7.25 -8.18 1.63
N PHE A 177 -7.81 -7.16 1.00
CA PHE A 177 -9.08 -6.57 1.42
C PHE A 177 -9.90 -6.09 0.23
N GLY A 178 -11.18 -5.86 0.48
CA GLY A 178 -11.98 -4.94 -0.29
C GLY A 178 -12.77 -3.99 0.60
N MET A 179 -12.96 -2.77 0.14
CA MET A 179 -13.64 -1.71 0.88
C MET A 179 -14.58 -0.92 -0.03
N LEU A 180 -15.86 -0.91 0.31
CA LEU A 180 -16.88 -0.12 -0.37
C LEU A 180 -16.83 1.34 0.11
N LEU A 181 -16.67 2.26 -0.83
CA LEU A 181 -16.95 3.68 -0.66
C LEU A 181 -18.34 3.96 -1.23
N ASP A 182 -19.25 4.41 -0.38
CA ASP A 182 -20.65 4.67 -0.72
C ASP A 182 -21.03 6.17 -0.59
N GLY A 183 -20.06 7.03 -0.31
CA GLY A 183 -20.26 8.46 -0.06
C GLY A 183 -20.65 8.80 1.38
N SER A 184 -20.81 7.80 2.25
CA SER A 184 -21.20 8.04 3.64
C SER A 184 -20.02 8.56 4.48
N LYS A 185 -20.36 9.27 5.57
CA LYS A 185 -19.38 9.65 6.60
C LYS A 185 -18.77 8.43 7.31
N GLU A 186 -19.51 7.33 7.37
CA GLU A 186 -19.01 6.07 7.96
C GLU A 186 -17.93 5.43 7.08
N ALA A 187 -18.11 5.42 5.75
CA ALA A 187 -17.07 4.99 4.83
C ALA A 187 -15.80 5.87 4.95
N ASP A 188 -15.96 7.19 5.10
CA ASP A 188 -14.84 8.12 5.32
C ASP A 188 -14.05 7.81 6.60
N LYS A 189 -14.73 7.46 7.70
CA LYS A 189 -14.06 7.05 8.94
C LYS A 189 -13.34 5.71 8.78
N ARG A 190 -13.98 4.73 8.12
CA ARG A 190 -13.43 3.38 7.91
C ARG A 190 -12.20 3.41 7.00
N LEU A 191 -12.25 4.13 5.88
CA LEU A 191 -11.12 4.20 4.94
C LEU A 191 -9.87 4.78 5.61
N LYS A 192 -10.02 5.80 6.46
CA LYS A 192 -8.88 6.41 7.17
C LYS A 192 -8.22 5.43 8.11
N ASN A 193 -9.01 4.74 8.93
CA ASN A 193 -8.49 3.81 9.93
C ASN A 193 -7.86 2.58 9.28
N MET A 194 -8.54 2.01 8.28
CA MET A 194 -8.13 0.77 7.64
C MET A 194 -6.90 0.99 6.76
N LEU A 195 -6.91 1.96 5.84
CA LEU A 195 -5.77 2.20 4.94
C LEU A 195 -4.52 2.68 5.69
N PHE A 196 -4.70 3.40 6.81
CA PHE A 196 -3.58 3.76 7.68
C PHE A 196 -2.91 2.52 8.28
N TRP A 197 -3.69 1.54 8.73
CA TRP A 197 -3.18 0.27 9.26
C TRP A 197 -2.59 -0.62 8.16
N ASP A 198 -3.32 -0.85 7.06
CA ASP A 198 -2.93 -1.71 5.94
C ASP A 198 -1.56 -1.34 5.35
N VAL A 199 -1.19 -0.05 5.42
CA VAL A 199 0.13 0.41 4.99
C VAL A 199 1.14 0.44 6.14
N ASN A 200 0.83 1.10 7.26
CA ASN A 200 1.83 1.33 8.31
C ASN A 200 2.20 0.07 9.09
N ASN A 201 1.39 -0.99 9.09
CA ASN A 201 1.75 -2.29 9.68
C ASN A 201 3.05 -2.84 9.06
N GLY A 202 3.09 -2.93 7.72
CA GLY A 202 4.24 -3.44 6.99
C GLY A 202 5.44 -2.49 7.05
N ILE A 203 5.23 -1.17 6.98
CA ILE A 203 6.32 -0.21 7.19
C ILE A 203 6.93 -0.40 8.59
N SER A 204 6.10 -0.57 9.63
CA SER A 204 6.59 -0.80 11.00
C SER A 204 7.41 -2.08 11.11
N ARG A 205 6.94 -3.19 10.50
CA ARG A 205 7.68 -4.46 10.48
C ARG A 205 8.98 -4.32 9.71
N ARG A 206 8.96 -3.74 8.51
CA ARG A 206 10.15 -3.52 7.66
C ARG A 206 11.17 -2.62 8.35
N SER A 207 10.69 -1.61 9.08
CA SER A 207 11.52 -0.76 9.92
C SER A 207 12.18 -1.57 11.04
N TRP A 208 11.43 -2.41 11.75
CA TRP A 208 11.99 -3.30 12.78
C TRP A 208 13.06 -4.23 12.22
N ALA A 209 12.86 -4.73 10.99
CA ALA A 209 13.85 -5.50 10.24
C ALA A 209 15.04 -4.69 9.71
N ARG A 210 15.16 -3.40 10.08
CA ARG A 210 16.27 -2.48 9.80
C ARG A 210 16.35 -1.97 8.36
N ASN A 211 15.24 -1.98 7.62
CA ASN A 211 15.22 -1.35 6.30
C ASN A 211 15.22 0.17 6.45
N GLU A 212 16.21 0.84 5.85
CA GLU A 212 16.45 2.28 6.04
C GLU A 212 15.26 3.13 5.58
N GLY A 213 14.68 2.81 4.40
CA GLY A 213 13.50 3.51 3.89
C GLY A 213 12.30 3.40 4.82
N ALA A 214 12.11 2.23 5.42
CA ALA A 214 11.03 1.97 6.37
C ALA A 214 11.22 2.68 7.70
N VAL A 215 12.45 2.78 8.21
CA VAL A 215 12.77 3.61 9.38
C VAL A 215 12.43 5.07 9.12
N LYS A 216 12.78 5.62 7.95
CA LYS A 216 12.42 7.00 7.56
C LYS A 216 10.90 7.18 7.44
N ALA A 217 10.22 6.27 6.74
CA ALA A 217 8.79 6.32 6.52
C ALA A 217 7.99 6.24 7.83
N ILE A 218 8.30 5.26 8.70
CA ILE A 218 7.55 5.11 9.96
C ILE A 218 7.83 6.25 10.95
N SER A 219 9.04 6.80 10.94
CA SER A 219 9.38 7.98 11.77
C SER A 219 8.55 9.19 11.36
N ARG A 220 8.36 9.43 10.05
CA ARG A 220 7.45 10.46 9.53
C ARG A 220 6.00 10.19 9.95
N ALA A 221 5.52 8.96 9.78
CA ALA A 221 4.16 8.59 10.16
C ALA A 221 3.88 8.81 11.66
N MET A 222 4.86 8.55 12.54
CA MET A 222 4.74 8.84 13.98
C MET A 222 4.74 10.33 14.32
N LEU A 223 5.42 11.17 13.53
CA LEU A 223 5.37 12.63 13.68
C LEU A 223 4.02 13.20 13.25
N GLU A 224 3.46 12.68 12.15
CA GLU A 224 2.16 13.11 11.63
C GLU A 224 0.98 12.60 12.47
N ASN A 225 1.09 11.40 13.03
CA ASN A 225 0.10 10.81 13.91
C ASN A 225 0.70 10.45 15.28
N PRO A 226 0.58 11.35 16.28
CA PRO A 226 1.13 11.13 17.62
C PRO A 226 0.58 9.89 18.34
N ASN A 227 -0.56 9.34 17.92
CA ASN A 227 -1.12 8.10 18.48
C ASN A 227 -0.43 6.84 17.94
N LEU A 228 0.26 6.93 16.80
CA LEU A 228 1.10 5.85 16.32
C LEU A 228 2.40 5.86 17.13
N LYS A 229 2.63 4.79 17.89
CA LYS A 229 3.86 4.55 18.63
C LYS A 229 4.39 3.18 18.23
N VAL A 230 5.52 3.16 17.55
CA VAL A 230 6.19 1.91 17.12
C VAL A 230 7.57 1.81 17.74
N THR A 231 8.08 0.60 17.83
CA THR A 231 9.46 0.37 18.28
C THR A 231 10.40 0.58 17.11
N LEU A 232 11.34 1.51 17.24
CA LEU A 232 12.41 1.70 16.25
C LEU A 232 13.58 0.75 16.57
N PRO A 233 14.25 0.18 15.55
CA PRO A 233 15.42 -0.66 15.78
C PRO A 233 16.60 0.18 16.27
N HIS A 234 17.38 -0.36 17.20
CA HIS A 234 18.71 0.15 17.53
C HIS A 234 19.76 -0.69 16.81
N LEU A 235 20.52 -0.05 15.92
CA LEU A 235 21.58 -0.72 15.18
C LEU A 235 22.80 -0.91 16.09
N VAL A 236 23.40 -2.09 16.01
CA VAL A 236 24.65 -2.42 16.70
C VAL A 236 25.81 -2.20 15.74
N ASP A 237 26.92 -1.68 16.24
CA ASP A 237 28.15 -1.51 15.46
C ASP A 237 28.67 -2.89 15.01
N GLU A 238 28.79 -3.07 13.70
CA GLU A 238 29.23 -4.34 13.11
C GLU A 238 30.66 -4.71 13.53
N ASN A 239 31.49 -3.72 13.89
CA ASN A 239 32.85 -3.97 14.38
C ASN A 239 32.87 -4.80 15.68
N LEU A 240 31.78 -4.80 16.45
CA LEU A 240 31.65 -5.62 17.66
C LEU A 240 31.59 -7.13 17.33
N PHE A 241 31.25 -7.51 16.10
CA PHE A 241 31.19 -8.91 15.67
C PHE A 241 32.51 -9.45 15.09
N GLY A 242 33.51 -8.61 14.85
CA GLY A 242 34.77 -9.01 14.19
C GLY A 242 35.59 -10.06 14.95
N ASN A 243 35.32 -10.26 16.25
CA ASN A 243 35.96 -11.27 17.09
C ASN A 243 35.09 -12.53 17.32
N LEU A 244 33.91 -12.62 16.69
CA LEU A 244 32.91 -13.67 16.93
C LEU A 244 32.72 -14.66 15.76
N LEU A 245 33.38 -14.43 14.61
CA LEU A 245 33.28 -15.25 13.39
C LEU A 245 34.64 -15.79 12.96
#